data_AF-A0A9D1MI38-F1
#
_entry.id   AF-A0A9D1MI38-F1
#
_cell.length_a   1.000
_cell.length_b   1.000
_cell.length_c   1.000
_cell.angle_alpha   90.00
_cell.angle_beta   90.00
_cell.angle_gamma   90.00
#
_symmetry.space_group_name_H-M   'P 1'
#
loop_
_entity.id
_entity.type
_entity.pdbx_description
1 polymer ?
#
loop_
_entity_poly.entity_id
_entity_poly.type
_entity_poly.pdbx_seq_one_letter_code
_entity_poly.pdbx_strand_id
1 'polypeptide(L)'
;MARKNCSPVGGQAVLEGVMMRGPHAEAVAVRDPGGVVQIESRRLPEKPAIAKIPVIRGVWSFVVSLIDGSKTLIRSGEVYGEDPEAEESAFEKKLREKYKINPVKFAAVIGAILGVLLAIAVFVIVPTYATKGLYSLIKLDSLSRYARILIENLTIGVIKVGIFLIYIALVGRLKEIKRLFSYHGAEHKTIACYEAGEELTVENVKKHTRYHDRCGTNFIFIVMMVSVIFNAVFFALIGWEPSNTILEVLVRIALIPVIAGCSYEVLKLLAKFDNPVVRVLKAPGLALQRLTTREPDDGMIEVAVAAFNEAMALENDPDRPTQTFVVFVKRENLERELTEILKNVAGDAAKTESSLILMHLTDTETMSALKNVRFVTEEVKERAKALAEERATGKPLQHVLGEAYFYGRTFISDKRALIPRQDSEFLATAVVAAIRDYVAAGKAPAVLELCTGSGALAVTVSQEAGVHVDASDIDTDALSLADENVNKFAADVELIKSDLFDEIDKKYDLIFANPPYIPSHDIDGLDAEVKDFEPKRALDGGTDGLDFYRRIAAEYGAHLNDGGTLLLEAGIGEADAIDRIFGMTSERISDYNQPPVARVLIYRNIAAEVKQS
;
A
#
# COMPACT_ATOMS: atom_id res chain seq x y z
N MET A 1 -32.63 -26.34 36.49
CA MET A 1 -31.23 -25.90 36.27
C MET A 1 -31.26 -24.69 35.36
N ALA A 2 -30.84 -23.52 35.83
CA ALA A 2 -30.83 -22.32 34.99
C ALA A 2 -29.75 -22.46 33.90
N ARG A 3 -30.13 -22.29 32.63
CA ARG A 3 -29.18 -22.21 31.50
C ARG A 3 -28.71 -20.76 31.38
N LYS A 4 -27.41 -20.53 31.23
CA LYS A 4 -26.85 -19.21 30.91
C LYS A 4 -27.16 -18.88 29.45
N ASN A 5 -27.70 -17.69 29.17
CA ASN A 5 -27.74 -17.15 27.80
C ASN A 5 -26.30 -16.79 27.43
N CYS A 6 -25.71 -17.51 26.49
CA CYS A 6 -24.35 -17.28 26.01
C CYS A 6 -24.44 -16.85 24.55
N SER A 7 -23.76 -15.75 24.20
CA SER A 7 -23.58 -15.40 22.79
C SER A 7 -22.77 -16.50 22.08
N PRO A 8 -23.11 -16.86 20.83
CA PRO A 8 -22.31 -17.79 20.04
C PRO A 8 -20.99 -17.18 19.56
N VAL A 9 -20.78 -15.89 19.78
CA VAL A 9 -19.57 -15.15 19.40
C VAL A 9 -18.44 -15.43 20.39
N GLY A 10 -17.24 -15.67 19.86
CA GLY A 10 -15.99 -15.67 20.60
C GLY A 10 -14.96 -14.80 19.91
N GLY A 11 -13.82 -14.59 20.53
CA GLY A 11 -12.72 -13.86 19.90
C GLY A 11 -11.34 -14.42 20.24
N GLN A 12 -10.34 -13.79 19.63
CA GLN A 12 -8.94 -14.06 19.85
C GLN A 12 -8.14 -12.76 19.68
N ALA A 13 -7.25 -12.46 20.62
CA ALA A 13 -6.29 -11.37 20.44
C ALA A 13 -5.25 -11.73 19.38
N VAL A 14 -4.92 -10.77 18.52
CA VAL A 14 -3.90 -10.88 17.49
C VAL A 14 -2.88 -9.75 17.64
N LEU A 15 -1.88 -9.67 16.76
CA LEU A 15 -0.92 -8.56 16.83
C LEU A 15 -1.69 -7.27 16.57
N GLU A 16 -1.68 -6.38 17.56
CA GLU A 16 -2.29 -5.05 17.46
C GLU A 16 -3.79 -5.04 17.13
N GLY A 17 -4.48 -6.12 17.50
CA GLY A 17 -5.87 -6.27 17.11
C GLY A 17 -6.62 -7.40 17.79
N VAL A 18 -7.86 -7.55 17.37
CA VAL A 18 -8.78 -8.59 17.84
C VAL A 18 -9.48 -9.21 16.64
N MET A 19 -9.54 -10.54 16.64
CA MET A 19 -10.44 -11.31 15.79
C MET A 19 -11.70 -11.66 16.58
N MET A 20 -12.86 -11.43 15.98
CA MET A 20 -14.17 -11.83 16.47
C MET A 20 -14.78 -12.83 15.50
N ARG A 21 -15.36 -13.91 16.03
CA ARG A 21 -15.88 -15.04 15.26
C ARG A 21 -17.26 -15.43 15.74
N GLY A 22 -18.23 -15.35 14.84
CA GLY A 22 -19.56 -15.89 14.98
C GLY A 22 -19.69 -17.30 14.37
N PRO A 23 -20.93 -17.82 14.26
CA PRO A 23 -21.23 -19.10 13.62
C PRO A 23 -20.82 -19.22 12.14
N HIS A 24 -21.02 -18.16 11.35
CA HIS A 24 -20.93 -18.13 9.89
C HIS A 24 -20.02 -17.01 9.34
N ALA A 25 -19.52 -16.12 10.19
CA ALA A 25 -18.62 -15.05 9.81
C ALA A 25 -17.56 -14.80 10.88
N GLU A 26 -16.44 -14.23 10.46
CA GLU A 26 -15.45 -13.64 11.36
C GLU A 26 -14.91 -12.34 10.78
N ALA A 27 -14.46 -11.47 11.67
CA ALA A 27 -13.81 -10.23 11.32
C ALA A 27 -12.60 -10.00 12.24
N VAL A 28 -11.56 -9.43 11.67
CA VAL A 28 -10.31 -9.11 12.33
C VAL A 28 -10.12 -7.62 12.18
N ALA A 29 -10.02 -6.91 13.29
CA ALA A 29 -9.66 -5.49 13.28
C ALA A 29 -8.27 -5.32 13.87
N VAL A 30 -7.45 -4.51 13.22
CA VAL A 30 -6.06 -4.22 13.60
C VAL A 30 -5.86 -2.72 13.49
N ARG A 31 -5.16 -2.11 14.45
CA ARG A 31 -4.75 -0.72 14.31
C ARG A 31 -3.53 -0.66 13.39
N ASP A 32 -3.44 0.24 12.44
CA ASP A 32 -2.24 0.39 11.61
C ASP A 32 -1.22 1.36 12.24
N PRO A 33 0.01 1.50 11.70
CA PRO A 33 0.99 2.48 12.18
C PRO A 33 0.53 3.95 12.11
N GLY A 34 -0.44 4.26 11.25
CA GLY A 34 -1.08 5.58 11.16
C GLY A 34 -2.16 5.81 12.22
N GLY A 35 -2.49 4.78 13.00
CA GLY A 35 -3.50 4.82 14.05
C GLY A 35 -4.92 4.54 13.54
N VAL A 36 -5.12 4.22 12.26
CA VAL A 36 -6.43 3.91 11.67
C VAL A 36 -6.75 2.44 11.89
N VAL A 37 -8.03 2.12 12.12
CA VAL A 37 -8.48 0.74 12.30
C VAL A 37 -8.75 0.12 10.94
N GLN A 38 -7.98 -0.91 10.60
CA GLN A 38 -8.14 -1.73 9.40
C GLN A 38 -8.96 -2.96 9.74
N ILE A 39 -9.87 -3.37 8.85
CA ILE A 39 -10.77 -4.50 9.07
C ILE A 39 -10.66 -5.49 7.90
N GLU A 40 -10.47 -6.76 8.22
CA GLU A 40 -10.59 -7.87 7.28
C GLU A 40 -11.68 -8.81 7.76
N SER A 41 -12.61 -9.16 6.89
CA SER A 41 -13.77 -9.98 7.24
C SER A 41 -14.00 -11.09 6.23
N ARG A 42 -14.46 -12.25 6.69
CA ARG A 42 -14.69 -13.42 5.84
C ARG A 42 -15.85 -14.26 6.33
N ARG A 43 -16.51 -14.93 5.39
CA ARG A 43 -17.55 -15.93 5.71
C ARG A 43 -16.92 -17.30 5.95
N LEU A 44 -17.48 -18.02 6.91
CA LEU A 44 -17.02 -19.31 7.36
C LEU A 44 -17.82 -20.44 6.72
N PRO A 45 -17.15 -21.51 6.26
CA PRO A 45 -17.84 -22.66 5.69
C PRO A 45 -18.59 -23.46 6.76
N GLU A 46 -19.58 -24.22 6.33
CA GLU A 46 -20.28 -25.16 7.21
C GLU A 46 -19.32 -26.23 7.76
N LYS A 47 -19.58 -26.65 9.00
CA LYS A 47 -18.76 -27.66 9.68
C LYS A 47 -19.08 -29.06 9.14
N PRO A 48 -18.06 -29.88 8.79
CA PRO A 48 -18.30 -31.23 8.30
C PRO A 48 -18.92 -32.13 9.37
N ALA A 49 -19.61 -33.21 8.95
CA ALA A 49 -20.33 -34.11 9.87
C ALA A 49 -19.44 -34.72 10.97
N ILE A 50 -18.17 -35.02 10.64
CA ILE A 50 -17.19 -35.55 11.60
C ILE A 50 -16.91 -34.60 12.77
N ALA A 51 -17.06 -33.29 12.56
CA ALA A 51 -16.90 -32.26 13.59
C ALA A 51 -18.07 -32.20 14.59
N LYS A 52 -19.08 -33.09 14.44
CA LYS A 52 -20.21 -33.19 15.37
C LYS A 52 -20.04 -34.33 16.40
N ILE A 53 -19.16 -35.30 16.12
CA ILE A 53 -18.93 -36.48 16.99
C ILE A 53 -18.24 -36.05 18.29
N PRO A 54 -18.72 -36.45 19.49
CA PRO A 54 -18.06 -36.14 20.76
C PRO A 54 -16.59 -36.55 20.78
N VAL A 55 -15.74 -35.80 21.50
CA VAL A 55 -14.27 -35.95 21.55
C VAL A 55 -13.58 -35.59 20.22
N ILE A 56 -13.99 -36.19 19.09
CA ILE A 56 -13.46 -35.88 17.75
C ILE A 56 -13.70 -34.41 17.40
N ARG A 57 -14.87 -33.86 17.74
CA ARG A 57 -15.18 -32.44 17.57
C ARG A 57 -14.22 -31.52 18.32
N GLY A 58 -13.72 -31.96 19.47
CA GLY A 58 -12.76 -31.20 20.26
C GLY A 58 -11.40 -31.15 19.58
N VAL A 59 -10.94 -32.30 19.06
CA VAL A 59 -9.71 -32.38 18.25
C VAL A 59 -9.84 -31.52 16.99
N TRP A 60 -10.96 -31.64 16.27
CA TRP A 60 -11.24 -30.83 15.10
C TRP A 60 -11.23 -29.33 15.43
N SER A 61 -11.96 -28.91 16.45
CA SER A 61 -12.02 -27.51 16.88
C SER A 61 -10.65 -26.98 17.28
N PHE A 62 -9.84 -27.78 17.98
CA PHE A 62 -8.49 -27.40 18.38
C PHE A 62 -7.58 -27.18 17.16
N VAL A 63 -7.53 -28.15 16.24
CA VAL A 63 -6.69 -28.05 15.03
C VAL A 63 -7.11 -26.87 14.16
N VAL A 64 -8.41 -26.69 13.93
CA VAL A 64 -8.93 -25.56 13.15
C VAL A 64 -8.59 -24.24 13.83
N SER A 65 -8.78 -24.11 15.14
CA SER A 65 -8.41 -22.88 15.87
C SER A 65 -6.92 -22.58 15.82
N LEU A 66 -6.06 -23.60 15.82
CA LEU A 66 -4.61 -23.42 15.73
C LEU A 66 -4.23 -22.92 14.32
N ILE A 67 -4.76 -23.53 13.27
CA ILE A 67 -4.48 -23.15 11.88
C ILE A 67 -5.02 -21.75 11.59
N ASP A 68 -6.29 -21.49 11.91
CA ASP A 68 -6.93 -20.19 11.70
C ASP A 68 -6.24 -19.11 12.53
N GLY A 69 -6.02 -19.37 13.83
CA GLY A 69 -5.35 -18.43 14.72
C GLY A 69 -3.94 -18.07 14.27
N SER A 70 -3.15 -19.04 13.78
CA SER A 70 -1.83 -18.77 13.20
C SER A 70 -1.91 -17.95 11.92
N LYS A 71 -2.86 -18.25 11.02
CA LYS A 71 -3.06 -17.46 9.79
C LYS A 71 -3.44 -16.02 10.11
N THR A 72 -4.36 -15.81 11.05
CA THR A 72 -4.80 -14.48 11.45
C THR A 72 -3.69 -13.69 12.11
N LEU A 73 -2.85 -14.32 12.95
CA LEU A 73 -1.68 -13.68 13.54
C LEU A 73 -0.69 -13.19 12.47
N ILE A 74 -0.36 -14.04 11.50
CA ILE A 74 0.53 -13.67 10.38
C ILE A 74 -0.09 -12.50 9.62
N ARG A 75 -1.38 -12.59 9.28
CA ARG A 75 -2.10 -11.57 8.54
C ARG A 75 -2.16 -10.22 9.28
N SER A 76 -2.36 -10.23 10.60
CA SER A 76 -2.32 -9.01 11.41
C SER A 76 -0.94 -8.35 11.45
N GLY A 77 0.13 -9.14 11.34
CA GLY A 77 1.49 -8.62 11.22
C GLY A 77 1.76 -7.93 9.88
N GLU A 78 1.13 -8.40 8.80
CA GLU A 78 1.29 -7.81 7.46
C GLU A 78 0.77 -6.35 7.38
N VAL A 79 -0.21 -5.97 8.22
CA VAL A 79 -0.74 -4.59 8.31
C VAL A 79 0.33 -3.58 8.76
N TYR A 80 1.30 -4.02 9.55
CA TYR A 80 2.37 -3.17 10.06
C TYR A 80 3.55 -3.01 9.09
N GLY A 81 3.53 -3.73 7.98
CA GLY A 81 4.62 -3.77 7.01
C GLY A 81 5.88 -4.44 7.56
N GLU A 82 6.73 -4.95 6.65
CA GLU A 82 8.06 -5.41 7.01
C GLU A 82 8.94 -4.22 7.49
N ASP A 83 9.79 -4.45 8.49
CA ASP A 83 10.86 -3.51 8.84
C ASP A 83 11.94 -3.55 7.75
N PRO A 84 12.06 -2.54 6.89
CA PRO A 84 12.94 -2.57 5.73
C PRO A 84 14.41 -2.30 6.08
N GLU A 85 14.72 -1.93 7.33
CA GLU A 85 16.11 -1.88 7.80
C GLU A 85 16.65 -3.29 8.09
N ALA A 86 15.79 -4.31 8.16
CA ALA A 86 16.23 -5.68 8.13
C ALA A 86 16.71 -6.02 6.71
N GLU A 87 18.02 -5.92 6.48
CA GLU A 87 18.63 -6.43 5.24
C GLU A 87 18.20 -7.88 5.02
N GLU A 88 17.57 -8.16 3.88
CA GLU A 88 17.28 -9.53 3.48
C GLU A 88 18.59 -10.33 3.47
N SER A 89 18.66 -11.39 4.26
CA SER A 89 19.87 -12.20 4.31
C SER A 89 20.12 -12.85 2.95
N ALA A 90 21.38 -13.20 2.65
CA ALA A 90 21.74 -13.91 1.42
C ALA A 90 20.93 -15.21 1.19
N PHE A 91 20.40 -15.80 2.26
CA PHE A 91 19.51 -16.95 2.21
C PHE A 91 18.10 -16.59 1.77
N GLU A 92 17.55 -15.46 2.23
CA GLU A 92 16.21 -14.98 1.87
C GLU A 92 16.14 -14.57 0.41
N LYS A 93 17.16 -13.86 -0.10
CA LYS A 93 17.30 -13.57 -1.53
C LYS A 93 17.30 -14.83 -2.38
N LYS A 94 18.08 -15.84 -1.97
CA LYS A 94 18.16 -17.13 -2.68
C LYS A 94 16.83 -17.91 -2.65
N LEU A 95 16.06 -17.82 -1.56
CA LEU A 95 14.71 -18.40 -1.45
C LEU A 95 13.72 -17.76 -2.42
N ARG A 96 13.76 -16.42 -2.50
CA ARG A 96 12.87 -15.62 -3.35
C ARG A 96 13.19 -15.84 -4.83
N GLU A 97 14.46 -15.72 -5.22
CA GLU A 97 14.91 -15.79 -6.62
C GLU A 97 14.90 -17.22 -7.19
N LYS A 98 15.46 -18.19 -6.45
CA LYS A 98 15.65 -19.56 -6.98
C LYS A 98 14.45 -20.47 -6.79
N TYR A 99 13.75 -20.33 -5.66
CA TYR A 99 12.67 -21.25 -5.28
C TYR A 99 11.28 -20.61 -5.36
N LYS A 100 11.18 -19.30 -5.60
CA LYS A 100 9.91 -18.54 -5.63
C LYS A 100 9.10 -18.71 -4.34
N ILE A 101 9.78 -18.95 -3.21
CA ILE A 101 9.14 -19.09 -1.90
C ILE A 101 9.21 -17.74 -1.20
N ASN A 102 8.08 -17.26 -0.68
CA ASN A 102 8.02 -16.05 0.14
C ASN A 102 8.79 -16.28 1.46
N PRO A 103 9.86 -15.51 1.74
CA PRO A 103 10.70 -15.69 2.93
C PRO A 103 9.93 -15.60 4.26
N VAL A 104 8.97 -14.68 4.36
CA VAL A 104 8.12 -14.51 5.56
C VAL A 104 7.28 -15.73 5.83
N LYS A 105 6.61 -16.27 4.79
CA LYS A 105 5.82 -17.51 4.93
C LYS A 105 6.71 -18.68 5.33
N PHE A 106 7.94 -18.75 4.80
CA PHE A 106 8.90 -19.79 5.16
C PHE A 106 9.36 -19.66 6.63
N ALA A 107 9.76 -18.47 7.06
CA ALA A 107 10.16 -18.19 8.43
C ALA A 107 9.03 -18.48 9.43
N ALA A 108 7.79 -18.12 9.09
CA ALA A 108 6.62 -18.40 9.92
C ALA A 108 6.39 -19.92 10.10
N VAL A 109 6.55 -20.72 9.05
CA VAL A 109 6.43 -22.20 9.13
C VAL A 109 7.52 -22.79 10.01
N ILE A 110 8.77 -22.36 9.85
CA ILE A 110 9.89 -22.80 10.70
C ILE A 110 9.64 -22.39 12.16
N GLY A 111 9.22 -21.16 12.40
CA GLY A 111 8.86 -20.66 13.73
C GLY A 111 7.75 -21.50 14.38
N ALA A 112 6.72 -21.88 13.63
CA ALA A 112 5.66 -22.75 14.12
C ALA A 112 6.18 -24.15 14.50
N ILE A 113 7.04 -24.76 13.68
CA ILE A 113 7.66 -26.06 13.98
C ILE A 113 8.51 -25.97 15.24
N LEU A 114 9.38 -24.95 15.34
CA LEU A 114 10.22 -24.72 16.52
C LEU A 114 9.36 -24.48 17.78
N GLY A 115 8.25 -23.75 17.65
CA GLY A 115 7.29 -23.53 18.73
C GLY A 115 6.67 -24.84 19.25
N VAL A 116 6.25 -25.73 18.34
CA VAL A 116 5.71 -27.06 18.71
C VAL A 116 6.78 -27.92 19.38
N LEU A 117 8.00 -27.95 18.83
CA LEU A 117 9.12 -28.70 19.42
C LEU A 117 9.48 -28.19 20.81
N LEU A 118 9.53 -26.86 20.99
CA LEU A 118 9.75 -26.23 22.29
C LEU A 118 8.63 -26.58 23.27
N ALA A 119 7.38 -26.57 22.83
CA ALA A 119 6.24 -26.95 23.67
C ALA A 119 6.33 -28.41 24.12
N ILE A 120 6.70 -29.34 23.23
CA ILE A 120 6.94 -30.75 23.58
C ILE A 120 8.10 -30.86 24.58
N ALA A 121 9.21 -30.16 24.32
CA ALA A 121 10.37 -30.16 25.21
C ALA A 121 10.00 -29.67 26.62
N VAL A 122 9.36 -28.51 26.72
CA VAL A 122 9.06 -27.85 28.00
C VAL A 122 7.90 -28.51 28.76
N PHE A 123 6.85 -28.98 28.07
CA PHE A 123 5.62 -29.45 28.71
C PHE A 123 5.42 -30.97 28.73
N VAL A 124 6.27 -31.73 28.02
CA VAL A 124 6.24 -33.20 28.03
C VAL A 124 7.58 -33.76 28.49
N ILE A 125 8.70 -33.37 27.86
CA ILE A 125 10.01 -33.97 28.15
C ILE A 125 10.53 -33.52 29.53
N VAL A 126 10.66 -32.20 29.76
CA VAL A 126 11.22 -31.65 31.00
C VAL A 126 10.50 -32.15 32.26
N PRO A 127 9.14 -32.12 32.36
CA PRO A 127 8.44 -32.61 33.54
C PRO A 127 8.69 -34.11 33.77
N THR A 128 8.69 -34.91 32.70
CA THR A 128 8.89 -36.37 32.79
C THR A 128 10.29 -36.70 33.31
N TYR A 129 11.32 -36.10 32.72
CA TYR A 129 12.71 -36.32 33.14
C TYR A 129 12.99 -35.75 34.53
N ALA A 130 12.42 -34.59 34.87
CA ALA A 130 12.55 -34.00 36.20
C ALA A 130 11.95 -34.92 37.28
N THR A 131 10.78 -35.51 37.03
CA THR A 131 10.18 -36.47 37.96
C THR A 131 11.01 -37.74 38.09
N LYS A 132 11.52 -38.31 36.99
CA LYS A 132 12.38 -39.50 37.04
C LYS A 132 13.68 -39.22 37.80
N GLY A 133 14.28 -38.04 37.62
CA GLY A 133 15.45 -37.61 38.40
C GLY A 133 15.13 -37.38 39.88
N LEU A 134 13.96 -36.87 40.22
CA LEU A 134 13.54 -36.70 41.62
C LEU A 134 13.36 -38.06 42.33
N TYR A 135 12.71 -39.02 41.67
CA TYR A 135 12.48 -40.36 42.24
C TYR A 135 13.65 -41.32 42.08
N SER A 136 14.73 -40.95 41.39
CA SER A 136 16.00 -41.70 41.50
C SER A 136 16.69 -41.44 42.85
N LEU A 137 16.38 -40.31 43.51
CA LEU A 137 16.93 -39.91 44.80
C LEU A 137 16.01 -40.32 45.97
N ILE A 138 14.70 -40.44 45.72
CA ILE A 138 13.69 -40.82 46.73
C ILE A 138 13.20 -42.24 46.42
N LYS A 139 13.59 -43.21 47.24
CA LYS A 139 13.11 -44.60 47.10
C LYS A 139 11.70 -44.75 47.65
N LEU A 140 10.75 -45.11 46.79
CA LEU A 140 9.33 -45.36 47.13
C LEU A 140 9.03 -46.86 47.30
N ASP A 141 10.02 -47.65 47.76
CA ASP A 141 9.98 -49.12 47.74
C ASP A 141 8.91 -49.73 48.67
N SER A 142 8.37 -48.94 49.60
CA SER A 142 7.31 -49.35 50.54
C SER A 142 5.88 -49.18 50.00
N LEU A 143 5.70 -48.58 48.82
CA LEU A 143 4.38 -48.33 48.23
C LEU A 143 3.97 -49.45 47.26
N SER A 144 2.66 -49.68 47.14
CA SER A 144 2.13 -50.58 46.11
C SER A 144 2.45 -50.05 44.71
N ARG A 145 2.62 -50.96 43.73
CA ARG A 145 2.87 -50.61 42.32
C ARG A 145 1.92 -49.51 41.83
N TYR A 146 0.63 -49.68 42.08
CA TYR A 146 -0.41 -48.74 41.66
C TYR A 146 -0.28 -47.38 42.34
N ALA A 147 0.03 -47.34 43.64
CA ALA A 147 0.25 -46.10 44.37
C ALA A 147 1.49 -45.36 43.86
N ARG A 148 2.57 -46.09 43.54
CA ARG A 148 3.78 -45.50 42.96
C ARG A 148 3.50 -44.86 41.60
N ILE A 149 2.84 -45.58 40.69
CA ILE A 149 2.49 -45.04 39.35
C ILE A 149 1.61 -43.80 39.48
N LEU A 150 0.64 -43.82 40.39
CA LEU A 150 -0.25 -42.70 40.64
C LEU A 150 0.53 -41.46 41.13
N ILE A 151 1.40 -41.64 42.13
CA ILE A 151 2.21 -40.56 42.70
C ILE A 151 3.19 -40.00 41.67
N GLU A 152 3.89 -40.84 40.90
CA GLU A 152 4.80 -40.39 39.85
C GLU A 152 4.06 -39.50 38.82
N ASN A 153 2.88 -39.92 38.36
CA ASN A 153 2.09 -39.15 37.39
C ASN A 153 1.51 -37.85 37.97
N LEU A 154 1.09 -37.84 39.23
CA LEU A 154 0.64 -36.62 39.91
C LEU A 154 1.80 -35.64 40.06
N THR A 155 2.99 -36.11 40.41
CA THR A 155 4.21 -35.28 40.50
C THR A 155 4.61 -34.68 39.15
N ILE A 156 4.57 -35.46 38.07
CA ILE A 156 4.74 -34.93 36.70
C ILE A 156 3.75 -33.80 36.44
N GLY A 157 2.49 -34.00 36.85
CA GLY A 157 1.43 -33.00 36.72
C GLY A 157 1.71 -31.71 37.49
N VAL A 158 2.12 -31.81 38.76
CA VAL A 158 2.47 -30.65 39.59
C VAL A 158 3.65 -29.88 39.00
N ILE A 159 4.72 -30.59 38.59
CA ILE A 159 5.88 -29.96 37.93
C ILE A 159 5.46 -29.25 36.64
N LYS A 160 4.63 -29.90 35.82
CA LYS A 160 4.10 -29.32 34.57
C LYS A 160 3.29 -28.04 34.82
N VAL A 161 2.41 -28.03 35.83
CA VAL A 161 1.65 -26.83 36.23
C VAL A 161 2.60 -25.71 36.69
N GLY A 162 3.62 -26.03 37.49
CA GLY A 162 4.63 -25.07 37.93
C GLY A 162 5.39 -24.44 36.77
N ILE A 163 5.88 -25.28 35.84
CA ILE A 163 6.56 -24.82 34.62
C ILE A 163 5.65 -23.92 33.79
N PHE A 164 4.38 -24.29 33.63
CA PHE A 164 3.41 -23.49 32.89
C PHE A 164 3.17 -22.11 33.49
N LEU A 165 3.00 -22.01 34.81
CA LEU A 165 2.82 -20.73 35.50
C LEU A 165 4.06 -19.84 35.40
N ILE A 166 5.26 -20.43 35.56
CA ILE A 166 6.53 -19.71 35.38
C ILE A 166 6.67 -19.21 33.94
N TYR A 167 6.39 -20.07 32.96
CA TYR A 167 6.48 -19.74 31.54
C TYR A 167 5.58 -18.55 31.18
N ILE A 168 4.30 -18.59 31.55
CA ILE A 168 3.36 -17.48 31.29
C ILE A 168 3.81 -16.20 32.01
N ALA A 169 4.29 -16.31 33.25
CA ALA A 169 4.77 -15.14 33.99
C ALA A 169 6.03 -14.51 33.35
N LEU A 170 6.92 -15.31 32.76
CA LEU A 170 8.12 -14.82 32.06
C LEU A 170 7.75 -14.16 30.74
N VAL A 171 7.01 -14.86 29.87
CA VAL A 171 6.63 -14.36 28.55
C VAL A 171 5.72 -13.14 28.66
N GLY A 172 4.83 -13.08 29.66
CA GLY A 172 4.00 -11.92 29.97
C GLY A 172 4.76 -10.66 30.41
N ARG A 173 6.10 -10.71 30.56
CA ARG A 173 6.94 -9.52 30.79
C ARG A 173 7.38 -8.84 29.49
N LEU A 174 7.35 -9.55 28.36
CA LEU A 174 7.72 -9.01 27.05
C LEU A 174 6.70 -7.95 26.60
N LYS A 175 7.18 -6.82 26.05
CA LYS A 175 6.34 -5.68 25.66
C LYS A 175 5.20 -6.09 24.73
N GLU A 176 5.51 -6.87 23.69
CA GLU A 176 4.53 -7.32 22.70
C GLU A 176 3.45 -8.23 23.32
N ILE A 177 3.84 -9.13 24.22
CA ILE A 177 2.90 -10.02 24.91
C ILE A 177 2.01 -9.25 25.88
N LYS A 178 2.54 -8.20 26.53
CA LYS A 178 1.72 -7.33 27.38
C LYS A 178 0.62 -6.65 26.56
N ARG A 179 0.96 -6.15 25.37
CA ARG A 179 0.00 -5.53 24.44
C ARG A 179 -1.03 -6.55 23.97
N LEU A 180 -0.60 -7.75 23.55
CA LEU A 180 -1.49 -8.85 23.19
C LEU A 180 -2.47 -9.21 24.32
N PHE A 181 -2.01 -9.26 25.57
CA PHE A 181 -2.87 -9.50 26.73
C PHE A 181 -3.84 -8.34 27.02
N SER A 182 -3.52 -7.10 26.64
CA SER A 182 -4.46 -5.98 26.71
C SER A 182 -5.55 -6.09 25.63
N TYR A 183 -5.22 -6.43 24.39
CA TYR A 183 -6.22 -6.73 23.34
C TYR A 183 -7.12 -7.92 23.72
N HIS A 184 -6.57 -8.93 24.40
CA HIS A 184 -7.36 -10.04 24.97
C HIS A 184 -8.34 -9.54 26.05
N GLY A 185 -7.91 -8.56 26.87
CA GLY A 185 -8.81 -7.88 27.80
C GLY A 185 -9.92 -7.11 27.08
N ALA A 186 -9.61 -6.41 25.98
CA ALA A 186 -10.59 -5.70 25.16
C ALA A 186 -11.63 -6.66 24.56
N GLU A 187 -11.19 -7.82 24.05
CA GLU A 187 -12.07 -8.87 23.52
C GLU A 187 -13.08 -9.34 24.58
N HIS A 188 -12.60 -9.74 25.76
CA HIS A 188 -13.46 -10.18 26.85
C HIS A 188 -14.46 -9.12 27.31
N LYS A 189 -14.01 -7.86 27.45
CA LYS A 189 -14.87 -6.76 27.87
C LYS A 189 -15.95 -6.46 26.83
N THR A 190 -15.60 -6.52 25.54
CA THR A 190 -16.54 -6.29 24.42
C THR A 190 -17.63 -7.36 24.40
N ILE A 191 -17.25 -8.63 24.53
CA ILE A 191 -18.23 -9.73 24.61
C ILE A 191 -19.10 -9.61 25.87
N ALA A 192 -18.52 -9.26 27.01
CA ALA A 192 -19.28 -9.10 28.26
C ALA A 192 -20.27 -7.93 28.20
N CYS A 193 -19.92 -6.83 27.53
CA CYS A 193 -20.82 -5.70 27.26
C CYS A 193 -22.01 -6.13 26.40
N TYR A 194 -21.73 -6.85 25.29
CA TYR A 194 -22.77 -7.41 24.44
C TYR A 194 -23.69 -8.39 25.17
N GLU A 195 -23.13 -9.30 25.98
CA GLU A 195 -23.92 -10.25 26.77
C GLU A 195 -24.77 -9.58 27.86
N ALA A 196 -24.39 -8.39 28.32
CA ALA A 196 -25.18 -7.57 29.24
C ALA A 196 -26.32 -6.82 28.52
N GLY A 197 -26.35 -6.82 27.18
CA GLY A 197 -27.34 -6.08 26.39
C GLY A 197 -27.10 -4.58 26.36
N GLU A 198 -25.89 -4.13 26.69
CA GLU A 198 -25.49 -2.72 26.61
C GLU A 198 -24.97 -2.37 25.21
N GLU A 199 -25.10 -1.10 24.83
CA GLU A 199 -24.56 -0.60 23.56
C GLU A 199 -23.02 -0.65 23.59
N LEU A 200 -22.42 -1.13 22.49
CA LEU A 200 -20.97 -1.32 22.33
C LEU A 200 -20.24 0.01 22.10
N THR A 201 -20.23 0.85 23.12
CA THR A 201 -19.42 2.06 23.21
C THR A 201 -18.18 1.81 24.07
N VAL A 202 -17.11 2.59 23.85
CA VAL A 202 -15.88 2.49 24.63
C VAL A 202 -16.17 2.62 26.13
N GLU A 203 -17.03 3.57 26.52
CA GLU A 203 -17.38 3.84 27.91
C GLU A 203 -18.16 2.72 28.59
N ASN A 204 -19.06 2.04 27.86
CA ASN A 204 -19.76 0.87 28.41
C ASN A 204 -18.81 -0.32 28.52
N VAL A 205 -18.07 -0.63 27.45
CA VAL A 205 -17.13 -1.76 27.40
C VAL A 205 -16.11 -1.69 28.53
N LYS A 206 -15.57 -0.50 28.84
CA LYS A 206 -14.61 -0.30 29.95
C LYS A 206 -15.10 -0.84 31.30
N LYS A 207 -16.40 -0.76 31.60
CA LYS A 207 -17.00 -1.13 32.89
C LYS A 207 -17.08 -2.65 33.09
N HIS A 208 -17.04 -3.43 32.01
CA HIS A 208 -17.17 -4.87 32.09
C HIS A 208 -15.87 -5.58 32.50
N THR A 209 -16.02 -6.83 32.93
CA THR A 209 -14.91 -7.65 33.39
C THR A 209 -14.08 -8.17 32.22
N ARG A 210 -12.76 -8.23 32.41
CA ARG A 210 -11.83 -8.93 31.51
C ARG A 210 -11.73 -10.43 31.77
N TYR A 211 -12.61 -10.99 32.61
CA TYR A 211 -12.62 -12.42 32.95
C TYR A 211 -13.84 -13.12 32.37
N HIS A 212 -13.61 -14.15 31.55
CA HIS A 212 -14.66 -14.81 30.79
C HIS A 212 -14.57 -16.34 30.84
N ASP A 213 -15.73 -17.00 30.94
CA ASP A 213 -15.82 -18.47 31.09
C ASP A 213 -15.36 -19.24 29.85
N ARG A 214 -15.48 -18.64 28.66
CA ARG A 214 -15.26 -19.29 27.35
C ARG A 214 -13.96 -18.83 26.67
N CYS A 215 -12.92 -18.61 27.47
CA CYS A 215 -11.61 -18.17 27.00
C CYS A 215 -10.68 -19.37 26.65
N GLY A 216 -9.83 -19.21 25.63
CA GLY A 216 -8.80 -20.19 25.26
C GLY A 216 -7.81 -20.49 26.41
N THR A 217 -7.52 -19.53 27.27
CA THR A 217 -6.70 -19.75 28.48
C THR A 217 -7.37 -20.72 29.46
N ASN A 218 -8.70 -20.63 29.61
CA ASN A 218 -9.45 -21.58 30.43
C ASN A 218 -9.40 -22.99 29.81
N PHE A 219 -9.46 -23.08 28.48
CA PHE A 219 -9.28 -24.34 27.77
C PHE A 219 -7.88 -24.95 28.00
N ILE A 220 -6.80 -24.17 27.90
CA ILE A 220 -5.43 -24.65 28.17
C ILE A 220 -5.31 -25.19 29.60
N PHE A 221 -5.90 -24.50 30.58
CA PHE A 221 -5.91 -24.97 31.97
C PHE A 221 -6.68 -26.29 32.13
N ILE A 222 -7.87 -26.42 31.50
CA ILE A 222 -8.64 -27.66 31.51
C ILE A 222 -7.85 -28.79 30.85
N VAL A 223 -7.20 -28.54 29.70
CA VAL A 223 -6.32 -29.50 29.03
C VAL A 223 -5.22 -29.98 29.97
N MET A 224 -4.62 -29.07 30.74
CA MET A 224 -3.60 -29.42 31.71
C MET A 224 -4.16 -30.29 32.84
N MET A 225 -5.30 -29.93 33.44
CA MET A 225 -5.92 -30.72 34.51
C MET A 225 -6.41 -32.09 34.05
N VAL A 226 -7.11 -32.14 32.91
CA VAL A 226 -7.52 -33.39 32.29
C VAL A 226 -6.30 -34.22 31.93
N SER A 227 -5.22 -33.62 31.43
CA SER A 227 -3.95 -34.33 31.15
C SER A 227 -3.37 -34.98 32.42
N VAL A 228 -3.33 -34.27 33.55
CA VAL A 228 -2.80 -34.80 34.82
C VAL A 228 -3.67 -35.95 35.33
N ILE A 229 -4.98 -35.73 35.43
CA ILE A 229 -5.92 -36.72 35.96
C ILE A 229 -6.00 -37.93 35.03
N PHE A 230 -6.13 -37.71 33.72
CA PHE A 230 -6.22 -38.78 32.74
C PHE A 230 -4.98 -39.65 32.76
N ASN A 231 -3.78 -39.07 32.71
CA ASN A 231 -2.55 -39.87 32.73
C ASN A 231 -2.37 -40.60 34.06
N ALA A 232 -2.64 -39.94 35.19
CA ALA A 232 -2.50 -40.54 36.51
C ALA A 232 -3.44 -41.75 36.69
N VAL A 233 -4.70 -41.63 36.26
CA VAL A 233 -5.69 -42.70 36.34
C VAL A 233 -5.43 -43.78 35.29
N PHE A 234 -5.21 -43.40 34.03
CA PHE A 234 -5.02 -44.34 32.91
C PHE A 234 -3.83 -45.27 33.14
N PHE A 235 -2.66 -44.73 33.48
CA PHE A 235 -1.48 -45.55 33.71
C PHE A 235 -1.58 -46.38 35.01
N ALA A 236 -2.22 -45.85 36.06
CA ALA A 236 -2.47 -46.61 37.27
C ALA A 236 -3.44 -47.78 37.00
N LEU A 237 -4.55 -47.57 36.29
CA LEU A 237 -5.52 -48.62 35.98
C LEU A 237 -4.91 -49.77 35.16
N ILE A 238 -4.07 -49.43 34.18
CA ILE A 238 -3.39 -50.42 33.32
C ILE A 238 -2.18 -51.04 34.03
N GLY A 239 -1.70 -50.42 35.11
CA GLY A 239 -0.46 -50.81 35.78
C GLY A 239 0.76 -50.71 34.85
N TRP A 240 0.73 -49.78 33.91
CA TRP A 240 1.74 -49.67 32.86
C TRP A 240 3.02 -49.01 33.40
N GLU A 241 4.13 -49.75 33.33
CA GLU A 241 5.47 -49.24 33.59
C GLU A 241 6.25 -49.18 32.26
N PRO A 242 6.65 -47.98 31.79
CA PRO A 242 7.42 -47.86 30.56
C PRO A 242 8.80 -48.47 30.71
N SER A 243 9.24 -49.22 29.69
CA SER A 243 10.58 -49.85 29.66
C SER A 243 11.72 -48.82 29.60
N ASN A 244 11.46 -47.63 29.05
CA ASN A 244 12.37 -46.49 29.08
C ASN A 244 11.60 -45.16 29.04
N THR A 245 12.27 -44.08 29.43
CA THR A 245 11.67 -42.72 29.49
C THR A 245 11.26 -42.20 28.11
N ILE A 246 11.93 -42.63 27.04
CA ILE A 246 11.61 -42.19 25.67
C ILE A 246 10.24 -42.72 25.24
N LEU A 247 9.96 -43.99 25.52
CA LEU A 247 8.67 -44.61 25.26
C LEU A 247 7.56 -43.92 26.05
N GLU A 248 7.84 -43.55 27.31
CA GLU A 248 6.91 -42.76 28.13
C GLU A 248 6.56 -41.43 27.46
N VAL A 249 7.57 -40.70 26.97
CA VAL A 249 7.36 -39.43 26.24
C VAL A 249 6.54 -39.64 24.97
N LEU A 250 6.88 -40.64 24.15
CA LEU A 250 6.17 -40.92 22.89
C LEU A 250 4.70 -41.25 23.11
N VAL A 251 4.39 -42.09 24.11
CA VAL A 251 3.00 -42.42 24.47
C VAL A 251 2.26 -41.17 24.95
N ARG A 252 2.89 -40.32 25.78
CA ARG A 252 2.28 -39.06 26.22
C ARG A 252 1.97 -38.11 25.06
N ILE A 253 2.85 -38.03 24.05
CA ILE A 253 2.61 -37.26 22.83
C ILE A 253 1.42 -37.83 22.06
N ALA A 254 1.36 -39.16 21.89
CA ALA A 254 0.25 -39.83 21.20
C ALA A 254 -1.10 -39.63 21.90
N LEU A 255 -1.12 -39.40 23.21
CA LEU A 255 -2.34 -39.13 23.99
C LEU A 255 -2.83 -37.67 23.90
N ILE A 256 -2.05 -36.73 23.35
CA ILE A 256 -2.44 -35.31 23.26
C ILE A 256 -3.79 -35.11 22.56
N PRO A 257 -4.08 -35.72 21.39
CA PRO A 257 -5.37 -35.54 20.73
C PRO A 257 -6.56 -36.02 21.58
N VAL A 258 -6.41 -37.17 22.24
CA VAL A 258 -7.47 -37.72 23.11
C VAL A 258 -7.73 -36.79 24.29
N ILE A 259 -6.66 -36.31 24.93
CA ILE A 259 -6.75 -35.35 26.05
C ILE A 259 -7.41 -34.06 25.58
N ALA A 260 -7.01 -33.51 24.44
CA ALA A 260 -7.60 -32.28 23.88
C ALA A 260 -9.11 -32.46 23.59
N GLY A 261 -9.49 -33.60 22.99
CA GLY A 261 -10.89 -33.95 22.73
C GLY A 261 -11.71 -34.05 24.02
N CYS A 262 -11.24 -34.79 25.02
CA CYS A 262 -11.90 -34.90 26.33
C CYS A 262 -12.02 -33.54 27.04
N SER A 263 -10.96 -32.72 26.97
CA SER A 263 -10.92 -31.39 27.59
C SER A 263 -11.93 -30.44 26.98
N TYR A 264 -12.18 -30.54 25.67
CA TYR A 264 -13.20 -29.75 24.99
C TYR A 264 -14.61 -30.11 25.48
N GLU A 265 -14.87 -31.40 25.71
CA GLU A 265 -16.14 -31.85 26.29
C GLU A 265 -16.35 -31.32 27.70
N VAL A 266 -15.29 -31.37 28.53
CA VAL A 266 -15.31 -30.81 29.89
C VAL A 266 -15.55 -29.29 29.85
N LEU A 267 -14.87 -28.55 28.98
CA LEU A 267 -15.08 -27.11 28.81
C LEU A 267 -16.54 -26.81 28.46
N LYS A 268 -17.11 -27.51 27.47
CA LYS A 268 -18.49 -27.29 27.03
C LYS A 268 -19.50 -27.63 28.13
N LEU A 269 -19.23 -28.67 28.92
CA LEU A 269 -20.04 -29.04 30.08
C LEU A 269 -20.00 -27.93 31.14
N LEU A 270 -18.80 -27.49 31.53
CA LEU A 270 -18.62 -26.43 32.53
C LEU A 270 -19.22 -25.10 32.04
N ALA A 271 -19.12 -24.78 30.76
CA ALA A 271 -19.69 -23.55 30.19
C ALA A 271 -21.23 -23.55 30.20
N LYS A 272 -21.87 -24.73 30.09
CA LYS A 272 -23.33 -24.87 30.00
C LYS A 272 -24.04 -24.72 31.35
N PHE A 273 -23.37 -25.05 32.45
CA PHE A 273 -23.94 -25.07 33.80
C PHE A 273 -23.34 -23.98 34.68
N ASP A 274 -24.15 -23.44 35.61
CA ASP A 274 -23.69 -22.54 36.66
C ASP A 274 -24.23 -23.00 38.01
N ASN A 275 -23.35 -23.58 38.84
CA ASN A 275 -23.66 -24.05 40.20
C ASN A 275 -22.38 -23.95 41.07
N PRO A 276 -22.48 -24.06 42.42
CA PRO A 276 -21.33 -23.89 43.30
C PRO A 276 -20.14 -24.80 42.96
N VAL A 277 -20.40 -26.06 42.58
CA VAL A 277 -19.36 -27.02 42.19
C VAL A 277 -18.68 -26.58 40.89
N VAL A 278 -19.45 -26.19 39.88
CA VAL A 278 -18.93 -25.70 38.60
C VAL A 278 -18.12 -24.42 38.79
N ARG A 279 -18.53 -23.52 39.70
CA ARG A 279 -17.78 -22.30 40.01
C ARG A 279 -16.42 -22.60 40.63
N VAL A 280 -16.35 -23.57 41.54
CA VAL A 280 -15.07 -24.03 42.12
C VAL A 280 -14.17 -24.64 41.03
N LEU A 281 -14.73 -25.46 40.13
CA LEU A 281 -13.97 -26.05 39.02
C LEU A 281 -13.46 -25.00 38.01
N LYS A 282 -14.20 -23.92 37.78
CA LYS A 282 -13.80 -22.79 36.90
C LYS A 282 -12.81 -21.84 37.56
N ALA A 283 -12.83 -21.71 38.88
CA ALA A 283 -12.08 -20.68 39.61
C ALA A 283 -10.57 -20.66 39.29
N PRO A 284 -9.85 -21.80 39.20
CA PRO A 284 -8.44 -21.79 38.83
C PRO A 284 -8.18 -21.26 37.41
N GLY A 285 -9.06 -21.60 36.46
CA GLY A 285 -8.99 -21.10 35.08
C GLY A 285 -9.24 -19.60 34.98
N LEU A 286 -10.18 -19.07 35.78
CA LEU A 286 -10.43 -17.63 35.90
C LEU A 286 -9.25 -16.92 36.59
N ALA A 287 -8.63 -17.54 37.59
CA ALA A 287 -7.44 -16.98 38.25
C ALA A 287 -6.27 -16.85 37.26
N LEU A 288 -6.09 -17.80 36.35
CA LEU A 288 -5.06 -17.75 35.30
C LEU A 288 -5.26 -16.58 34.33
N GLN A 289 -6.50 -16.12 34.13
CA GLN A 289 -6.78 -14.94 33.31
C GLN A 289 -6.19 -13.66 33.89
N ARG A 290 -5.89 -13.61 35.19
CA ARG A 290 -5.15 -12.49 35.79
C ARG A 290 -3.74 -12.34 35.24
N LEU A 291 -3.14 -13.44 34.76
CA LEU A 291 -1.80 -13.46 34.17
C LEU A 291 -1.79 -13.30 32.65
N THR A 292 -2.91 -13.61 31.98
CA THR A 292 -3.02 -13.71 30.51
C THR A 292 -3.96 -12.66 29.90
N THR A 293 -4.50 -11.77 30.72
CA THR A 293 -5.24 -10.57 30.29
C THR A 293 -4.66 -9.34 31.00
N ARG A 294 -4.87 -8.16 30.43
CA ARG A 294 -4.54 -6.85 31.02
C ARG A 294 -5.64 -5.85 30.70
N GLU A 295 -5.62 -4.72 31.39
CA GLU A 295 -6.54 -3.63 31.04
C GLU A 295 -6.16 -3.06 29.66
N PRO A 296 -7.12 -2.95 28.73
CA PRO A 296 -6.93 -2.26 27.47
C PRO A 296 -7.03 -0.75 27.63
N ASP A 297 -6.39 -0.02 26.73
CA ASP A 297 -6.68 1.39 26.50
C ASP A 297 -7.91 1.56 25.58
N ASP A 298 -8.36 2.81 25.44
CA ASP A 298 -9.53 3.19 24.65
C ASP A 298 -9.38 2.74 23.18
N GLY A 299 -8.18 2.92 22.61
CA GLY A 299 -7.90 2.54 21.25
C GLY A 299 -7.96 1.03 21.02
N MET A 300 -7.55 0.22 21.98
CA MET A 300 -7.69 -1.24 21.92
C MET A 300 -9.16 -1.67 22.02
N ILE A 301 -9.98 -0.95 22.79
CA ILE A 301 -11.42 -1.20 22.89
C ILE A 301 -12.12 -0.86 21.57
N GLU A 302 -11.78 0.28 20.95
CA GLU A 302 -12.30 0.66 19.63
C GLU A 302 -12.06 -0.43 18.59
N VAL A 303 -10.83 -1.00 18.56
CA VAL A 303 -10.48 -2.10 17.66
C VAL A 303 -11.33 -3.34 17.93
N ALA A 304 -11.49 -3.72 19.21
CA ALA A 304 -12.31 -4.87 19.58
C ALA A 304 -13.80 -4.69 19.21
N VAL A 305 -14.35 -3.49 19.41
CA VAL A 305 -15.71 -3.12 19.03
C VAL A 305 -15.87 -3.14 17.50
N ALA A 306 -14.91 -2.62 16.75
CA ALA A 306 -14.92 -2.63 15.29
C ALA A 306 -14.95 -4.06 14.73
N ALA A 307 -14.08 -4.95 15.24
CA ALA A 307 -14.09 -6.36 14.87
C ALA A 307 -15.44 -7.03 15.21
N PHE A 308 -16.01 -6.73 16.37
CA PHE A 308 -17.27 -7.32 16.81
C PHE A 308 -18.44 -6.88 15.92
N ASN A 309 -18.56 -5.57 15.69
CA ASN A 309 -19.64 -5.00 14.89
C ASN A 309 -19.58 -5.50 13.45
N GLU A 310 -18.41 -5.60 12.84
CA GLU A 310 -18.27 -6.13 11.49
C GLU A 310 -18.64 -7.62 11.42
N ALA A 311 -18.16 -8.43 12.38
CA ALA A 311 -18.52 -9.85 12.43
C ALA A 311 -20.04 -10.02 12.56
N MET A 312 -20.69 -9.26 13.44
CA MET A 312 -22.14 -9.31 13.63
C MET A 312 -22.92 -8.76 12.43
N ALA A 313 -22.42 -7.72 11.76
CA ALA A 313 -23.04 -7.19 10.56
C ALA A 313 -23.08 -8.25 9.44
N LEU A 314 -22.00 -9.01 9.26
CA LEU A 314 -21.94 -10.13 8.32
C LEU A 314 -22.85 -11.30 8.72
N GLU A 315 -22.97 -11.62 10.01
CA GLU A 315 -23.91 -12.64 10.49
C GLU A 315 -25.36 -12.27 10.21
N ASN A 316 -25.70 -10.99 10.39
CA ASN A 316 -27.08 -10.49 10.26
C ASN A 316 -27.49 -10.22 8.81
N ASP A 317 -26.53 -9.92 7.93
CA ASP A 317 -26.76 -9.60 6.52
C ASP A 317 -25.94 -10.53 5.61
N PRO A 318 -26.57 -11.54 4.97
CA PRO A 318 -25.91 -12.45 4.01
C PRO A 318 -25.36 -11.77 2.75
N ASP A 319 -25.90 -10.60 2.36
CA ASP A 319 -25.53 -9.89 1.13
C ASP A 319 -24.45 -8.83 1.38
N ARG A 320 -24.15 -8.52 2.65
CA ARG A 320 -23.06 -7.60 3.01
C ARG A 320 -21.73 -8.06 2.41
N PRO A 321 -21.00 -7.19 1.68
CA PRO A 321 -19.69 -7.52 1.13
C PRO A 321 -18.65 -7.68 2.22
N THR A 322 -17.68 -8.57 1.99
CA THR A 322 -16.52 -8.75 2.86
C THR A 322 -15.50 -7.62 2.67
N GLN A 323 -14.78 -7.28 3.72
CA GLN A 323 -13.69 -6.30 3.69
C GLN A 323 -12.34 -7.02 3.73
N THR A 324 -11.32 -6.40 3.15
CA THR A 324 -9.93 -6.86 3.21
C THR A 324 -9.06 -5.75 3.78
N PHE A 325 -8.00 -6.11 4.50
CA PHE A 325 -7.05 -5.11 4.98
C PHE A 325 -6.54 -4.24 3.83
N VAL A 326 -6.50 -2.92 4.04
CA VAL A 326 -5.68 -2.05 3.20
C VAL A 326 -4.23 -2.34 3.60
N VAL A 327 -3.53 -3.12 2.78
CA VAL A 327 -2.11 -3.37 2.97
C VAL A 327 -1.36 -2.18 2.42
N PHE A 328 -0.56 -1.57 3.28
CA PHE A 328 0.25 -0.42 2.96
C PHE A 328 1.66 -0.86 2.59
N VAL A 329 2.19 -0.26 1.54
CA VAL A 329 3.59 -0.40 1.12
C VAL A 329 4.31 0.91 1.40
N LYS A 330 5.53 0.85 1.94
CA LYS A 330 6.35 2.05 2.08
C LYS A 330 6.66 2.62 0.70
N ARG A 331 6.37 3.92 0.53
CA ARG A 331 6.57 4.64 -0.72
C ARG A 331 8.02 4.56 -1.22
N GLU A 332 9.01 4.61 -0.33
CA GLU A 332 10.44 4.45 -0.65
C GLU A 332 10.78 3.09 -1.28
N ASN A 333 10.15 2.02 -0.83
CA ASN A 333 10.39 0.68 -1.38
C ASN A 333 9.83 0.59 -2.79
N LEU A 334 8.63 1.12 -2.99
CA LEU A 334 8.02 1.23 -4.30
C LEU A 334 8.89 2.06 -5.24
N GLU A 335 9.34 3.24 -4.82
CA GLU A 335 10.21 4.11 -5.64
C GLU A 335 11.49 3.41 -6.11
N ARG A 336 12.14 2.63 -5.23
CA ARG A 336 13.31 1.81 -5.62
C ARG A 336 12.96 0.76 -6.66
N GLU A 337 11.81 0.09 -6.49
CA GLU A 337 11.33 -0.92 -7.44
C GLU A 337 11.04 -0.28 -8.81
N LEU A 338 10.34 0.86 -8.84
CA LEU A 338 10.08 1.62 -10.07
C LEU A 338 11.38 2.12 -10.72
N THR A 339 12.33 2.62 -9.92
CA THR A 339 13.64 3.08 -10.42
C THR A 339 14.38 1.96 -11.17
N GLU A 340 14.35 0.72 -10.66
CA GLU A 340 14.99 -0.41 -11.33
C GLU A 340 14.26 -0.85 -12.60
N ILE A 341 12.93 -0.76 -12.65
CA ILE A 341 12.15 -0.98 -13.89
C ILE A 341 12.56 0.04 -14.96
N LEU A 342 12.69 1.31 -14.57
CA LEU A 342 12.94 2.43 -15.48
C LEU A 342 14.41 2.58 -15.89
N LYS A 343 15.34 1.94 -15.18
CA LYS A 343 16.79 2.12 -15.32
C LYS A 343 17.32 1.94 -16.74
N ASN A 344 16.76 0.99 -17.49
CA ASN A 344 17.20 0.69 -18.84
C ASN A 344 16.76 1.76 -19.86
N VAL A 345 15.64 2.45 -19.60
CA VAL A 345 15.06 3.44 -20.54
C VAL A 345 15.45 4.86 -20.14
N ALA A 346 15.39 5.19 -18.84
CA ALA A 346 15.59 6.55 -18.35
C ALA A 346 17.02 6.81 -17.79
N GLY A 347 17.85 5.78 -17.63
CA GLY A 347 19.23 5.93 -17.14
C GLY A 347 19.32 6.69 -15.81
N ASP A 348 20.07 7.79 -15.80
CA ASP A 348 20.23 8.66 -14.62
C ASP A 348 18.93 9.36 -14.19
N ALA A 349 17.97 9.53 -15.11
CA ALA A 349 16.67 10.13 -14.83
C ALA A 349 15.68 9.14 -14.20
N ALA A 350 15.98 7.83 -14.15
CA ALA A 350 15.05 6.80 -13.67
C ALA A 350 14.51 7.08 -12.26
N LYS A 351 15.34 7.63 -11.37
CA LYS A 351 14.89 8.02 -10.03
C LYS A 351 13.89 9.17 -10.10
N THR A 352 14.19 10.22 -10.86
CA THR A 352 13.30 11.37 -11.03
C THR A 352 11.98 10.96 -11.66
N GLU A 353 12.00 10.14 -12.72
CA GLU A 353 10.78 9.61 -13.36
C GLU A 353 9.96 8.75 -12.38
N SER A 354 10.60 7.92 -11.55
CA SER A 354 9.89 7.15 -10.53
C SER A 354 9.20 8.05 -9.50
N SER A 355 9.83 9.16 -9.11
CA SER A 355 9.22 10.14 -8.22
C SER A 355 8.02 10.82 -8.90
N LEU A 356 8.12 11.17 -10.19
CA LEU A 356 7.03 11.78 -10.96
C LEU A 356 5.80 10.86 -11.09
N ILE A 357 6.00 9.56 -11.34
CA ILE A 357 4.90 8.56 -11.35
C ILE A 357 4.20 8.53 -9.99
N LEU A 358 4.97 8.53 -8.90
CA LEU A 358 4.39 8.54 -7.56
C LEU A 358 3.69 9.86 -7.24
N MET A 359 4.24 11.00 -7.69
CA MET A 359 3.61 12.30 -7.53
C MET A 359 2.24 12.35 -8.22
N HIS A 360 2.16 11.84 -9.45
CA HIS A 360 0.92 11.73 -10.22
C HIS A 360 -0.14 10.90 -9.48
N LEU A 361 0.24 9.73 -8.96
CA LEU A 361 -0.70 8.83 -8.28
C LEU A 361 -1.08 9.26 -6.86
N THR A 362 -0.26 10.10 -6.23
CA THR A 362 -0.50 10.58 -4.85
C THR A 362 -0.99 12.02 -4.80
N ASP A 363 -1.22 12.64 -5.96
CA ASP A 363 -1.67 14.03 -6.11
C ASP A 363 -0.79 15.03 -5.33
N THR A 364 0.53 14.85 -5.44
CA THR A 364 1.51 15.73 -4.79
C THR A 364 2.19 16.62 -5.81
N GLU A 365 2.14 17.94 -5.61
CA GLU A 365 2.72 18.93 -6.53
C GLU A 365 4.24 19.10 -6.41
N THR A 366 4.84 18.68 -5.28
CA THR A 366 6.29 18.85 -5.06
C THR A 366 6.96 17.61 -4.49
N MET A 367 8.26 17.47 -4.75
CA MET A 367 9.10 16.40 -4.15
C MET A 367 9.08 16.45 -2.62
N SER A 368 8.94 17.64 -2.03
CA SER A 368 8.81 17.80 -0.58
C SER A 368 7.47 17.26 -0.06
N ALA A 369 6.38 17.47 -0.79
CA ALA A 369 5.08 16.88 -0.47
C ALA A 369 5.13 15.35 -0.60
N LEU A 370 5.74 14.82 -1.67
CA LEU A 370 5.93 13.37 -1.84
C LEU A 370 6.70 12.73 -0.68
N LYS A 371 7.71 13.40 -0.12
CA LYS A 371 8.46 12.90 1.06
C LYS A 371 7.59 12.74 2.31
N ASN A 372 6.49 13.47 2.42
CA ASN A 372 5.54 13.31 3.52
C ASN A 372 4.64 12.08 3.34
N VAL A 373 4.53 11.56 2.11
CA VAL A 373 3.83 10.30 1.82
C VAL A 373 4.73 9.13 2.23
N ARG A 374 4.47 8.58 3.42
CA ARG A 374 5.26 7.44 3.95
C ARG A 374 4.81 6.11 3.39
N PHE A 375 3.51 5.98 3.15
CA PHE A 375 2.87 4.73 2.78
C PHE A 375 1.88 4.96 1.64
N VAL A 376 1.77 3.98 0.75
CA VAL A 376 0.79 3.93 -0.33
C VAL A 376 0.03 2.61 -0.25
N THR A 377 -1.17 2.56 -0.82
CA THR A 377 -1.95 1.32 -0.88
C THR A 377 -1.37 0.35 -1.92
N GLU A 378 -1.71 -0.92 -1.80
CA GLU A 378 -1.35 -1.91 -2.84
C GLU A 378 -1.92 -1.53 -4.22
N GLU A 379 -3.09 -0.90 -4.28
CA GLU A 379 -3.67 -0.39 -5.54
C GLU A 379 -2.77 0.66 -6.21
N VAL A 380 -2.28 1.63 -5.43
CA VAL A 380 -1.34 2.66 -5.94
C VAL A 380 -0.05 2.00 -6.41
N LYS A 381 0.44 0.98 -5.70
CA LYS A 381 1.62 0.22 -6.12
C LYS A 381 1.41 -0.48 -7.46
N GLU A 382 0.30 -1.18 -7.64
CA GLU A 382 0.03 -1.89 -8.90
C GLU A 382 -0.14 -0.90 -10.07
N ARG A 383 -0.82 0.24 -9.84
CA ARG A 383 -0.91 1.32 -10.85
C ARG A 383 0.45 1.93 -11.17
N ALA A 384 1.29 2.19 -10.17
CA ALA A 384 2.62 2.77 -10.38
C ALA A 384 3.52 1.83 -11.20
N LYS A 385 3.44 0.53 -10.93
CA LYS A 385 4.15 -0.50 -11.71
C LYS A 385 3.67 -0.55 -13.14
N ALA A 386 2.36 -0.54 -13.37
CA ALA A 386 1.81 -0.55 -14.73
C ALA A 386 2.31 0.65 -15.55
N LEU A 387 2.35 1.85 -14.95
CA LEU A 387 2.90 3.05 -15.61
C LEU A 387 4.41 2.91 -15.87
N ALA A 388 5.18 2.40 -14.90
CA ALA A 388 6.63 2.19 -15.10
C ALA A 388 6.93 1.13 -16.17
N GLU A 389 6.13 0.06 -16.25
CA GLU A 389 6.24 -0.96 -17.29
C GLU A 389 5.87 -0.41 -18.68
N GLU A 390 4.86 0.46 -18.75
CA GLU A 390 4.52 1.16 -20.00
C GLU A 390 5.64 2.13 -20.42
N ARG A 391 6.20 2.90 -19.48
CA ARG A 391 7.39 3.74 -19.74
C ARG A 391 8.59 2.90 -20.19
N ALA A 392 8.76 1.70 -19.64
CA ALA A 392 9.84 0.78 -20.00
C ALA A 392 9.74 0.26 -21.46
N THR A 393 8.63 0.46 -22.17
CA THR A 393 8.55 0.17 -23.61
C THR A 393 9.21 1.24 -24.49
N GLY A 394 9.71 2.32 -23.90
CA GLY A 394 10.30 3.47 -24.59
C GLY A 394 9.34 4.65 -24.82
N LYS A 395 8.06 4.50 -24.44
CA LYS A 395 7.06 5.59 -24.55
C LYS A 395 7.49 6.78 -23.67
N PRO A 396 7.36 8.05 -24.11
CA PRO A 396 7.64 9.22 -23.27
C PRO A 396 6.82 9.19 -21.98
N LEU A 397 7.44 9.59 -20.86
CA LEU A 397 6.76 9.59 -19.55
C LEU A 397 5.48 10.44 -19.58
N GLN A 398 5.50 11.58 -20.27
CA GLN A 398 4.36 12.48 -20.39
C GLN A 398 3.16 11.79 -21.05
N HIS A 399 3.39 10.99 -22.09
CA HIS A 399 2.32 10.21 -22.74
C HIS A 399 1.85 9.02 -21.90
N VAL A 400 2.70 8.50 -21.00
CA VAL A 400 2.32 7.46 -20.03
C VAL A 400 1.43 8.05 -18.94
N LEU A 401 1.77 9.24 -18.44
CA LEU A 401 0.97 9.97 -17.45
C LEU A 401 -0.28 10.64 -18.06
N GLY A 402 -0.27 10.87 -19.37
CA GLY A 402 -1.32 11.63 -20.08
C GLY A 402 -1.20 13.14 -19.90
N GLU A 403 -0.07 13.62 -19.38
CA GLU A 403 0.12 15.01 -19.01
C GLU A 403 1.59 15.47 -19.10
N ALA A 404 1.79 16.76 -19.37
CA ALA A 404 3.10 17.41 -19.41
C ALA A 404 3.09 18.69 -18.58
N TYR A 405 4.14 18.88 -17.78
CA TYR A 405 4.33 20.12 -17.03
C TYR A 405 4.99 21.19 -17.91
N PHE A 406 4.37 22.37 -17.98
CA PHE A 406 4.84 23.53 -18.72
C PHE A 406 4.41 24.82 -18.02
N TYR A 407 5.34 25.74 -17.79
CA TYR A 407 5.12 27.07 -17.23
C TYR A 407 4.23 27.10 -15.97
N GLY A 408 4.54 26.26 -14.99
CA GLY A 408 3.80 26.23 -13.72
C GLY A 408 2.49 25.43 -13.75
N ARG A 409 2.15 24.79 -14.87
CA ARG A 409 0.86 24.13 -15.09
C ARG A 409 1.04 22.75 -15.71
N THR A 410 0.03 21.91 -15.56
CA THR A 410 0.00 20.56 -16.11
C THR A 410 -0.99 20.49 -17.27
N PHE A 411 -0.49 20.37 -18.49
CA PHE A 411 -1.28 20.25 -19.72
C PHE A 411 -1.59 18.79 -20.03
N ILE A 412 -2.74 18.53 -20.65
CA ILE A 412 -3.05 17.23 -21.24
C ILE A 412 -2.06 17.02 -22.38
N SER A 413 -1.43 15.84 -22.44
CA SER A 413 -0.38 15.52 -23.40
C SER A 413 -0.49 14.08 -23.87
N ASP A 414 -0.58 13.91 -25.19
CA ASP A 414 -0.58 12.61 -25.86
C ASP A 414 -0.03 12.76 -27.28
N LYS A 415 -0.01 11.63 -28.02
CA LYS A 415 0.57 11.50 -29.36
C LYS A 415 0.02 12.45 -30.44
N ARG A 416 -1.05 13.21 -30.18
CA ARG A 416 -1.69 14.12 -31.15
C ARG A 416 -0.84 15.36 -31.45
N ALA A 417 0.03 15.78 -30.55
CA ALA A 417 0.88 16.96 -30.72
C ALA A 417 2.29 16.74 -30.14
N LEU A 418 3.17 17.73 -30.36
CA LEU A 418 4.47 17.79 -29.71
C LEU A 418 4.32 17.92 -28.19
N ILE A 419 5.15 17.22 -27.43
CA ILE A 419 5.21 17.40 -25.97
C ILE A 419 5.78 18.80 -25.69
N PRO A 420 5.08 19.67 -24.91
CA PRO A 420 5.60 20.98 -24.53
C PRO A 420 7.00 20.87 -23.90
N ARG A 421 7.97 21.63 -24.43
CA ARG A 421 9.36 21.61 -23.97
C ARG A 421 9.63 22.73 -22.99
N GLN A 422 10.51 22.51 -22.02
CA GLN A 422 10.92 23.55 -21.09
C GLN A 422 11.64 24.71 -21.81
N ASP A 423 12.33 24.43 -22.92
CA ASP A 423 12.95 25.47 -23.74
C ASP A 423 11.91 26.46 -24.32
N SER A 424 10.70 26.01 -24.63
CA SER A 424 9.62 26.89 -25.11
C SER A 424 9.08 27.83 -24.02
N GLU A 425 9.42 27.63 -22.74
CA GLU A 425 9.09 28.59 -21.68
C GLU A 425 9.83 29.93 -21.85
N PHE A 426 10.98 29.94 -22.55
CA PHE A 426 11.67 31.18 -22.94
C PHE A 426 10.81 31.99 -23.91
N LEU A 427 10.17 31.34 -24.89
CA LEU A 427 9.27 32.02 -25.83
C LEU A 427 8.04 32.55 -25.10
N ALA A 428 7.40 31.74 -24.26
CA ALA A 428 6.26 32.17 -23.44
C ALA A 428 6.60 33.44 -22.63
N THR A 429 7.75 33.43 -21.95
CA THR A 429 8.22 34.58 -21.15
C THR A 429 8.45 35.81 -22.01
N ALA A 430 9.06 35.66 -23.19
CA ALA A 430 9.35 36.75 -24.11
C ALA A 430 8.06 37.38 -24.67
N VAL A 431 7.09 36.55 -25.06
CA VAL A 431 5.78 36.98 -25.58
C VAL A 431 5.00 37.73 -24.50
N VAL A 432 4.93 37.20 -23.28
CA VAL A 432 4.25 37.87 -22.16
C VAL A 432 4.90 39.22 -21.85
N ALA A 433 6.24 39.30 -21.87
CA ALA A 433 6.94 40.57 -21.69
C ALA A 433 6.61 41.58 -22.80
N ALA A 434 6.61 41.14 -24.07
CA ALA A 434 6.24 42.00 -25.19
C ALA A 434 4.79 42.49 -25.11
N ILE A 435 3.83 41.63 -24.73
CA ILE A 435 2.44 42.04 -24.52
C ILE A 435 2.33 43.07 -23.40
N ARG A 436 3.07 42.89 -22.29
CA ARG A 436 3.11 43.86 -21.20
C ARG A 436 3.65 45.22 -21.64
N ASP A 437 4.61 45.27 -22.57
CA ASP A 437 5.08 46.54 -23.16
C ASP A 437 3.94 47.26 -23.91
N TYR A 438 3.14 46.53 -24.71
CA TYR A 438 1.95 47.09 -25.38
C TYR A 438 0.92 47.62 -24.38
N VAL A 439 0.61 46.83 -23.34
CA VAL A 439 -0.34 47.21 -22.30
C VAL A 439 0.14 48.44 -21.52
N ALA A 440 1.43 48.50 -21.18
CA ALA A 440 2.03 49.67 -20.53
C ALA A 440 1.98 50.93 -21.40
N ALA A 441 2.02 50.76 -22.72
CA ALA A 441 1.80 51.83 -23.70
C ALA A 441 0.31 52.17 -23.92
N GLY A 442 -0.61 51.56 -23.17
CA GLY A 442 -2.06 51.80 -23.26
C GLY A 442 -2.74 51.13 -24.46
N LYS A 443 -2.12 50.10 -25.06
CA LYS A 443 -2.66 49.34 -26.19
C LYS A 443 -3.12 47.95 -25.75
N ALA A 444 -4.15 47.42 -26.39
CA ALA A 444 -4.54 46.01 -26.29
C ALA A 444 -4.10 45.32 -27.58
N PRO A 445 -2.99 44.55 -27.59
CA PRO A 445 -2.46 43.98 -28.82
C PRO A 445 -3.32 42.82 -29.31
N ALA A 446 -3.55 42.73 -30.61
CA ALA A 446 -4.02 41.51 -31.26
C ALA A 446 -2.85 40.52 -31.36
N VAL A 447 -3.03 39.29 -30.87
CA VAL A 447 -1.97 38.29 -30.73
C VAL A 447 -2.30 37.02 -31.53
N LEU A 448 -1.32 36.52 -32.30
CA LEU A 448 -1.39 35.26 -33.04
C LEU A 448 -0.25 34.33 -32.65
N GLU A 449 -0.59 33.07 -32.37
CA GLU A 449 0.31 31.93 -32.36
C GLU A 449 0.17 31.12 -33.66
N LEU A 450 1.30 30.85 -34.33
CA LEU A 450 1.37 29.87 -35.40
C LEU A 450 1.95 28.55 -34.87
N CYS A 451 1.45 27.43 -35.40
CA CYS A 451 1.87 26.06 -35.05
C CYS A 451 1.62 25.74 -33.55
N THR A 452 0.41 26.00 -33.07
CA THR A 452 0.07 25.92 -31.62
C THR A 452 0.22 24.52 -31.02
N GLY A 453 0.15 23.46 -31.82
CA GLY A 453 0.27 22.09 -31.35
C GLY A 453 -0.76 21.76 -30.27
N SER A 454 -0.29 21.51 -29.04
CA SER A 454 -1.12 21.19 -27.87
C SER A 454 -1.80 22.41 -27.23
N GLY A 455 -1.57 23.62 -27.75
CA GLY A 455 -2.10 24.86 -27.19
C GLY A 455 -1.37 25.37 -25.94
N ALA A 456 -0.31 24.71 -25.50
CA ALA A 456 0.35 25.00 -24.23
C ALA A 456 0.89 26.44 -24.15
N LEU A 457 1.46 26.94 -25.25
CA LEU A 457 1.97 28.30 -25.37
C LEU A 457 0.85 29.34 -25.42
N ALA A 458 -0.12 29.24 -26.35
CA ALA A 458 -1.27 30.15 -26.40
C ALA A 458 -2.03 30.24 -25.07
N VAL A 459 -2.32 29.09 -24.44
CA VAL A 459 -2.99 29.06 -23.12
C VAL A 459 -2.15 29.76 -22.06
N THR A 460 -0.84 29.49 -22.02
CA THR A 460 0.06 30.15 -21.07
C THR A 460 0.07 31.66 -21.28
N VAL A 461 0.23 32.11 -22.52
CA VAL A 461 0.25 33.54 -22.86
C VAL A 461 -1.08 34.21 -22.50
N SER A 462 -2.21 33.61 -22.84
CA SER A 462 -3.55 34.11 -22.50
C SER A 462 -3.72 34.29 -20.99
N GLN A 463 -3.31 33.30 -20.19
CA GLN A 463 -3.43 33.32 -18.73
C GLN A 463 -2.48 34.31 -18.05
N GLU A 464 -1.22 34.40 -18.50
CA GLU A 464 -0.19 35.23 -17.86
C GLU A 464 -0.27 36.72 -18.25
N ALA A 465 -0.77 37.01 -19.45
CA ALA A 465 -0.92 38.36 -19.96
C ALA A 465 -2.37 38.89 -19.90
N GLY A 466 -3.36 38.02 -19.74
CA GLY A 466 -4.77 38.38 -19.67
C GLY A 466 -5.30 38.94 -21.01
N VAL A 467 -4.91 38.31 -22.13
CA VAL A 467 -5.30 38.73 -23.48
C VAL A 467 -5.89 37.57 -24.28
N HIS A 468 -6.71 37.93 -25.27
CA HIS A 468 -7.17 36.99 -26.29
C HIS A 468 -6.00 36.59 -27.21
N VAL A 469 -5.87 35.30 -27.50
CA VAL A 469 -4.86 34.75 -28.41
C VAL A 469 -5.54 33.93 -29.49
N ASP A 470 -5.27 34.26 -30.74
CA ASP A 470 -5.55 33.33 -31.84
C ASP A 470 -4.44 32.32 -31.91
N ALA A 471 -4.77 31.05 -32.04
CA ALA A 471 -3.79 29.99 -32.15
C ALA A 471 -4.13 29.06 -33.31
N SER A 472 -3.22 28.98 -34.28
CA SER A 472 -3.45 28.21 -35.50
C SER A 472 -2.58 26.97 -35.61
N ASP A 473 -3.14 25.90 -36.16
CA ASP A 473 -2.39 24.71 -36.58
C ASP A 473 -2.98 24.10 -37.85
N ILE A 474 -2.16 23.41 -38.62
CA ILE A 474 -2.61 22.68 -39.80
C ILE A 474 -3.27 21.36 -39.40
N ASP A 475 -2.88 20.81 -38.25
CA ASP A 475 -3.29 19.49 -37.79
C ASP A 475 -4.55 19.53 -36.93
N THR A 476 -5.61 18.87 -37.41
CA THR A 476 -6.88 18.77 -36.68
C THR A 476 -6.75 17.98 -35.39
N ASP A 477 -5.84 17.00 -35.35
CA ASP A 477 -5.64 16.19 -34.14
C ASP A 477 -4.95 17.02 -33.07
N ALA A 478 -3.97 17.85 -33.45
CA ALA A 478 -3.31 18.79 -32.54
C ALA A 478 -4.32 19.83 -32.01
N LEU A 479 -5.14 20.43 -32.89
CA LEU A 479 -6.19 21.38 -32.48
C LEU A 479 -7.22 20.75 -31.52
N SER A 480 -7.52 19.45 -31.67
CA SER A 480 -8.41 18.77 -30.72
C SER A 480 -7.80 18.68 -29.32
N LEU A 481 -6.49 18.45 -29.22
CA LEU A 481 -5.76 18.44 -27.95
C LEU A 481 -5.62 19.87 -27.39
N ALA A 482 -5.39 20.86 -28.26
CA ALA A 482 -5.40 22.27 -27.87
C ALA A 482 -6.76 22.68 -27.29
N ASP A 483 -7.88 22.27 -27.90
CA ASP A 483 -9.23 22.56 -27.41
C ASP A 483 -9.46 21.97 -26.01
N GLU A 484 -9.02 20.73 -25.77
CA GLU A 484 -9.08 20.13 -24.43
C GLU A 484 -8.30 20.95 -23.38
N ASN A 485 -7.11 21.44 -23.74
CA ASN A 485 -6.30 22.29 -22.86
C ASN A 485 -6.91 23.69 -22.67
N VAL A 486 -7.41 24.33 -23.73
CA VAL A 486 -8.12 25.62 -23.66
C VAL A 486 -9.31 25.52 -22.72
N ASN A 487 -10.11 24.46 -22.84
CA ASN A 487 -11.25 24.19 -21.97
C ASN A 487 -10.83 23.88 -20.53
N LYS A 488 -9.77 23.08 -20.32
CA LYS A 488 -9.23 22.75 -18.99
C LYS A 488 -8.88 24.00 -18.17
N PHE A 489 -8.33 25.03 -18.82
CA PHE A 489 -7.91 26.26 -18.16
C PHE A 489 -8.88 27.44 -18.33
N ALA A 490 -9.99 27.24 -19.06
CA ALA A 490 -10.91 28.32 -19.46
C ALA A 490 -10.15 29.53 -20.04
N ALA A 491 -9.18 29.26 -20.92
CA ALA A 491 -8.33 30.28 -21.53
C ALA A 491 -9.06 31.03 -22.66
N ASP A 492 -8.74 32.30 -22.85
CA ASP A 492 -9.29 33.14 -23.92
C ASP A 492 -8.46 32.93 -25.20
N VAL A 493 -8.69 31.79 -25.85
CA VAL A 493 -7.96 31.35 -27.05
C VAL A 493 -8.93 30.93 -28.15
N GLU A 494 -8.77 31.47 -29.36
CA GLU A 494 -9.50 31.03 -30.56
C GLU A 494 -8.62 30.10 -31.40
N LEU A 495 -9.11 28.88 -31.64
CA LEU A 495 -8.38 27.86 -32.40
C LEU A 495 -8.76 27.90 -33.88
N ILE A 496 -7.75 28.03 -34.75
CA ILE A 496 -7.94 28.19 -36.19
C ILE A 496 -7.20 27.08 -36.93
N LYS A 497 -7.90 26.37 -37.82
CA LYS A 497 -7.24 25.44 -38.73
C LYS A 497 -6.65 26.20 -39.91
N SER A 498 -5.32 26.33 -39.96
CA SER A 498 -4.61 27.08 -41.00
C SER A 498 -3.25 26.46 -41.29
N ASP A 499 -2.81 26.45 -42.55
CA ASP A 499 -1.40 26.25 -42.87
C ASP A 499 -0.70 27.61 -42.84
N LEU A 500 -0.02 27.88 -41.74
CA LEU A 500 0.52 29.21 -41.43
C LEU A 500 -0.57 30.29 -41.58
N PHE A 501 -0.50 31.14 -42.60
CA PHE A 501 -1.38 32.30 -42.77
C PHE A 501 -2.58 32.07 -43.70
N ASP A 502 -2.72 30.91 -44.33
CA ASP A 502 -3.72 30.65 -45.39
C ASP A 502 -5.16 31.04 -45.00
N GLU A 503 -5.57 30.77 -43.76
CA GLU A 503 -6.93 31.07 -43.25
C GLU A 503 -6.92 32.23 -42.23
N ILE A 504 -5.91 33.10 -42.29
CA ILE A 504 -5.69 34.20 -41.35
C ILE A 504 -5.91 35.55 -42.04
N ASP A 505 -7.15 36.05 -42.01
CA ASP A 505 -7.50 37.30 -42.73
C ASP A 505 -7.16 38.60 -41.96
N LYS A 506 -6.89 38.52 -40.66
CA LYS A 506 -6.68 39.71 -39.81
C LYS A 506 -5.20 40.04 -39.61
N LYS A 507 -4.95 41.30 -39.26
CA LYS A 507 -3.64 41.78 -38.86
C LYS A 507 -3.49 41.77 -37.34
N TYR A 508 -2.27 41.46 -36.88
CA TYR A 508 -1.91 41.32 -35.48
C TYR A 508 -0.81 42.31 -35.11
N ASP A 509 -0.77 42.70 -33.84
CA ASP A 509 0.31 43.52 -33.29
C ASP A 509 1.50 42.66 -32.84
N LEU A 510 1.23 41.39 -32.51
CA LEU A 510 2.24 40.42 -32.11
C LEU A 510 1.94 39.06 -32.74
N ILE A 511 2.92 38.50 -33.43
CA ILE A 511 2.88 37.13 -33.95
C ILE A 511 4.01 36.35 -33.27
N PHE A 512 3.74 35.13 -32.83
CA PHE A 512 4.77 34.24 -32.33
C PHE A 512 4.59 32.81 -32.84
N ALA A 513 5.68 32.05 -32.88
CA ALA A 513 5.62 30.66 -33.36
C ALA A 513 6.75 29.80 -32.79
N ASN A 514 6.44 28.53 -32.54
CA ASN A 514 7.42 27.45 -32.44
C ASN A 514 7.24 26.51 -33.65
N PRO A 515 7.78 26.86 -34.83
CA PRO A 515 7.60 26.05 -36.03
C PRO A 515 8.49 24.80 -36.00
N PRO A 516 8.17 23.75 -36.79
CA PRO A 516 9.09 22.63 -36.98
C PRO A 516 10.42 23.12 -37.57
N TYR A 517 11.53 22.75 -36.94
CA TYR A 517 12.86 23.27 -37.27
C TYR A 517 13.94 22.19 -37.43
N ILE A 518 13.61 20.90 -37.32
CA ILE A 518 14.62 19.83 -37.41
C ILE A 518 14.84 19.50 -38.89
N PRO A 519 16.09 19.50 -39.40
CA PRO A 519 16.38 19.04 -40.74
C PRO A 519 15.91 17.60 -40.97
N SER A 520 15.27 17.31 -42.11
CA SER A 520 14.66 16.00 -42.38
C SER A 520 15.64 14.84 -42.26
N HIS A 521 16.93 15.09 -42.51
CA HIS A 521 18.00 14.09 -42.44
C HIS A 521 18.46 13.78 -41.00
N ASP A 522 18.17 14.65 -40.03
CA ASP A 522 18.55 14.48 -38.63
C ASP A 522 17.48 13.75 -37.82
N ILE A 523 16.24 13.67 -38.32
CA ILE A 523 15.09 13.06 -37.62
C ILE A 523 15.36 11.61 -37.22
N ASP A 524 15.99 10.82 -38.10
CA ASP A 524 16.28 9.40 -37.82
C ASP A 524 17.29 9.22 -36.67
N GLY A 525 18.08 10.25 -36.39
CA GLY A 525 19.07 10.31 -35.32
C GLY A 525 18.56 10.86 -33.98
N LEU A 526 17.31 11.30 -33.91
CA LEU A 526 16.69 11.75 -32.65
C LEU A 526 16.52 10.59 -31.66
N ASP A 527 16.38 10.95 -30.38
CA ASP A 527 16.05 10.00 -29.33
C ASP A 527 14.78 9.24 -29.68
N ALA A 528 14.77 7.93 -29.39
CA ALA A 528 13.67 7.03 -29.74
C ALA A 528 12.32 7.52 -29.19
N GLU A 529 12.32 8.12 -28.00
CA GLU A 529 11.10 8.66 -27.39
C GLU A 529 10.51 9.84 -28.18
N VAL A 530 11.32 10.61 -28.89
CA VAL A 530 10.87 11.71 -29.76
C VAL A 530 10.49 11.16 -31.13
N LYS A 531 11.40 10.43 -31.77
CA LYS A 531 11.22 9.94 -33.14
C LYS A 531 10.03 8.98 -33.29
N ASP A 532 9.86 8.06 -32.32
CA ASP A 532 8.91 6.97 -32.46
C ASP A 532 7.52 7.31 -31.89
N PHE A 533 7.40 8.36 -31.07
CA PHE A 533 6.16 8.67 -30.34
C PHE A 533 5.60 10.08 -30.53
N GLU A 534 6.35 11.01 -31.13
CA GLU A 534 5.84 12.36 -31.45
C GLU A 534 5.55 12.52 -32.94
N PRO A 535 4.57 13.37 -33.32
CA PRO A 535 4.22 13.56 -34.73
C PRO A 535 5.41 14.08 -35.54
N LYS A 536 5.85 13.32 -36.55
CA LYS A 536 6.94 13.75 -37.45
C LYS A 536 6.72 15.15 -38.02
N ARG A 537 5.47 15.51 -38.33
CA ARG A 537 5.10 16.84 -38.84
C ARG A 537 5.47 17.99 -37.88
N ALA A 538 5.42 17.75 -36.57
CA ALA A 538 5.77 18.76 -35.57
C ALA A 538 7.29 18.94 -35.43
N LEU A 539 8.08 18.04 -36.03
CA LEU A 539 9.55 18.02 -35.95
C LEU A 539 10.21 18.48 -37.26
N ASP A 540 9.72 17.97 -38.40
CA ASP A 540 10.37 18.10 -39.71
C ASP A 540 10.25 19.51 -40.29
N GLY A 541 11.34 20.29 -40.19
CA GLY A 541 11.48 21.63 -40.76
C GLY A 541 11.95 21.66 -42.21
N GLY A 542 11.96 20.51 -42.89
CA GLY A 542 12.38 20.38 -44.28
C GLY A 542 13.88 20.13 -44.45
N THR A 543 14.41 20.39 -45.64
CA THR A 543 15.75 19.90 -46.04
C THR A 543 16.87 20.35 -45.10
N ASP A 544 16.81 21.62 -44.68
CA ASP A 544 17.78 22.26 -43.80
C ASP A 544 17.17 22.81 -42.51
N GLY A 545 15.93 22.42 -42.18
CA GLY A 545 15.21 22.90 -40.99
C GLY A 545 14.57 24.29 -41.14
N LEU A 546 14.82 25.00 -42.26
CA LEU A 546 14.49 26.41 -42.38
C LEU A 546 13.22 26.72 -43.22
N ASP A 547 12.49 25.71 -43.69
CA ASP A 547 11.40 25.92 -44.67
C ASP A 547 10.24 26.76 -44.10
N PHE A 548 9.85 26.52 -42.85
CA PHE A 548 8.79 27.29 -42.20
C PHE A 548 9.19 28.76 -41.98
N TYR A 549 10.44 29.01 -41.59
CA TYR A 549 10.94 30.38 -41.43
C TYR A 549 10.92 31.15 -42.77
N ARG A 550 11.24 30.50 -43.90
CA ARG A 550 11.14 31.13 -45.23
C ARG A 550 9.71 31.50 -45.59
N ARG A 551 8.76 30.60 -45.32
CA ARG A 551 7.33 30.84 -45.58
C ARG A 551 6.81 31.96 -44.69
N ILE A 552 7.12 31.91 -43.39
CA ILE A 552 6.76 32.98 -42.45
C ILE A 552 7.33 34.31 -42.92
N ALA A 553 8.62 34.38 -43.28
CA ALA A 553 9.27 35.60 -43.77
C ALA A 553 8.65 36.16 -45.06
N ALA A 554 8.08 35.30 -45.92
CA ALA A 554 7.42 35.73 -47.15
C ALA A 554 6.04 36.38 -46.90
N GLU A 555 5.34 35.97 -45.84
CA GLU A 555 3.91 36.26 -45.67
C GLU A 555 3.62 37.18 -44.48
N TYR A 556 4.42 37.14 -43.40
CA TYR A 556 4.12 37.81 -42.13
C TYR A 556 3.81 39.31 -42.27
N GLY A 557 4.41 40.01 -43.24
CA GLY A 557 4.18 41.45 -43.45
C GLY A 557 2.73 41.80 -43.84
N ALA A 558 2.00 40.87 -44.47
CA ALA A 558 0.58 41.04 -44.77
C ALA A 558 -0.31 40.90 -43.52
N HIS A 559 0.18 40.20 -42.49
CA HIS A 559 -0.57 39.87 -41.27
C HIS A 559 -0.06 40.62 -40.03
N LEU A 560 1.00 41.41 -40.14
CA LEU A 560 1.53 42.22 -39.04
C LEU A 560 1.17 43.70 -39.22
N ASN A 561 0.74 44.34 -38.13
CA ASN A 561 0.51 45.79 -38.07
C ASN A 561 1.84 46.55 -38.08
N ASP A 562 1.79 47.81 -38.50
CA ASP A 562 2.93 48.72 -38.45
C ASP A 562 3.45 48.87 -37.01
N GLY A 563 4.74 48.62 -36.82
CA GLY A 563 5.38 48.63 -35.51
C GLY A 563 5.16 47.34 -34.71
N GLY A 564 4.62 46.29 -35.34
CA GLY A 564 4.38 45.00 -34.73
C GLY A 564 5.65 44.24 -34.33
N THR A 565 5.45 43.17 -33.56
CA THR A 565 6.53 42.31 -33.05
C THR A 565 6.36 40.87 -33.55
N LEU A 566 7.45 40.27 -34.04
CA LEU A 566 7.52 38.85 -34.39
C LEU A 566 8.48 38.13 -33.45
N LEU A 567 8.04 37.02 -32.83
CA LEU A 567 8.86 36.20 -31.94
C LEU A 567 8.90 34.74 -32.41
N LEU A 568 10.08 34.19 -32.65
CA LEU A 568 10.23 32.83 -33.16
C LEU A 568 11.12 32.00 -32.23
N GLU A 569 10.70 30.78 -31.93
CA GLU A 569 11.62 29.77 -31.40
C GLU A 569 12.61 29.35 -32.50
N ALA A 570 13.85 29.06 -32.13
CA ALA A 570 14.91 28.68 -33.06
C ALA A 570 15.69 27.46 -32.55
N GLY A 571 16.08 26.60 -33.50
CA GLY A 571 16.96 25.47 -33.27
C GLY A 571 18.42 25.90 -33.02
N ILE A 572 19.22 24.93 -32.56
CA ILE A 572 20.63 25.15 -32.23
C ILE A 572 21.40 25.57 -33.49
N GLY A 573 21.97 26.78 -33.48
CA GLY A 573 22.80 27.29 -34.58
C GLY A 573 22.02 27.92 -35.74
N GLU A 574 20.69 28.03 -35.66
CA GLU A 574 19.86 28.54 -36.75
C GLU A 574 19.70 30.06 -36.75
N ALA A 575 19.94 30.72 -35.61
CA ALA A 575 19.64 32.14 -35.41
C ALA A 575 20.19 33.06 -36.51
N ASP A 576 21.45 32.89 -36.91
CA ASP A 576 22.07 33.72 -37.95
C ASP A 576 21.50 33.43 -39.35
N ALA A 577 21.05 32.19 -39.60
CA ALA A 577 20.41 31.84 -40.86
C ALA A 577 18.99 32.41 -40.94
N ILE A 578 18.26 32.37 -39.83
CA ILE A 578 16.92 32.96 -39.73
C ILE A 578 17.01 34.49 -39.91
N ASP A 579 17.95 35.18 -39.24
CA ASP A 579 18.18 36.62 -39.45
C ASP A 579 18.45 36.98 -40.93
N ARG A 580 19.19 36.13 -41.65
CA ARG A 580 19.42 36.32 -43.10
C ARG A 580 18.15 36.13 -43.93
N ILE A 581 17.28 35.21 -43.56
CA ILE A 581 15.98 34.99 -44.23
C ILE A 581 15.07 36.21 -44.06
N PHE A 582 15.00 36.77 -42.84
CA PHE A 582 14.20 37.95 -42.55
C PHE A 582 14.86 39.27 -43.01
N GLY A 583 16.14 39.24 -43.38
CA GLY A 583 16.88 40.43 -43.82
C GLY A 583 17.11 41.46 -42.70
N MET A 584 17.01 41.05 -41.43
CA MET A 584 17.12 41.92 -40.27
C MET A 584 17.73 41.18 -39.07
N THR A 585 18.34 41.92 -38.14
CA THR A 585 18.93 41.35 -36.92
C THR A 585 17.89 41.25 -35.81
N SER A 586 17.78 40.09 -35.17
CA SER A 586 16.92 39.86 -34.00
C SER A 586 17.58 40.22 -32.67
N GLU A 587 16.78 40.61 -31.68
CA GLU A 587 17.16 40.46 -30.27
C GLU A 587 17.05 38.97 -29.91
N ARG A 588 18.01 38.44 -29.13
CA ARG A 588 18.11 37.01 -28.84
C ARG A 588 17.97 36.73 -27.35
N ILE A 589 17.13 35.76 -27.00
CA ILE A 589 17.14 35.14 -25.66
C ILE A 589 17.79 33.78 -25.77
N SER A 590 18.81 33.56 -24.94
CA SER A 590 19.54 32.30 -24.89
C SER A 590 19.17 31.46 -23.69
N ASP A 591 19.26 30.14 -23.85
CA ASP A 591 19.14 29.19 -22.76
C ASP A 591 20.37 29.19 -21.84
N TYR A 592 20.35 28.32 -20.83
CA TYR A 592 21.42 28.19 -19.83
C TYR A 592 22.50 27.17 -20.22
N ASN A 593 22.52 26.68 -21.48
CA ASN A 593 23.53 25.73 -21.93
C ASN A 593 24.93 26.38 -21.95
N GLN A 594 25.96 25.54 -22.01
CA GLN A 594 27.33 25.98 -22.16
C GLN A 594 27.97 25.32 -23.40
N PRO A 595 28.14 26.05 -24.52
CA PRO A 595 27.80 27.47 -24.72
C PRO A 595 26.28 27.73 -24.79
N PRO A 596 25.80 28.95 -24.49
CA PRO A 596 24.39 29.29 -24.58
C PRO A 596 23.86 29.18 -26.02
N VAL A 597 22.65 28.65 -26.18
CA VAL A 597 21.97 28.57 -27.47
C VAL A 597 20.93 29.67 -27.54
N ALA A 598 20.91 30.46 -28.62
CA ALA A 598 19.80 31.38 -28.90
C ALA A 598 18.53 30.59 -29.21
N ARG A 599 17.53 30.67 -28.32
CA ARG A 599 16.26 29.93 -28.43
C ARG A 599 15.12 30.80 -28.93
N VAL A 600 15.13 32.10 -28.64
CA VAL A 600 14.07 33.01 -29.08
C VAL A 600 14.70 34.15 -29.86
N LEU A 601 14.14 34.42 -31.03
CA LEU A 601 14.48 35.55 -31.90
C LEU A 601 13.33 36.54 -31.86
N ILE A 602 13.61 37.80 -31.53
CA ILE A 602 12.62 38.85 -31.39
C ILE A 602 12.92 39.95 -32.41
N TYR A 603 11.96 40.20 -33.30
CA TYR A 603 11.99 41.27 -34.28
C TYR A 603 10.95 42.32 -33.89
N ARG A 604 11.40 43.50 -33.44
CA ARG A 604 10.54 44.59 -32.94
C ARG A 604 10.38 45.70 -33.97
N ASN A 605 9.31 46.47 -33.85
CA ASN A 605 9.06 47.70 -34.61
C ASN A 605 9.14 47.48 -36.13
N ILE A 606 8.61 46.36 -36.62
CA ILE A 606 8.69 46.04 -38.04
C ILE A 606 7.77 47.00 -38.81
N ALA A 607 8.32 47.69 -39.82
CA ALA A 607 7.55 48.56 -40.70
C ALA A 607 6.84 47.71 -41.78
N ALA A 608 5.60 48.05 -42.15
CA ALA A 608 4.83 47.35 -43.18
C ALA A 608 5.46 47.42 -44.58
N GLU A 609 6.46 48.29 -44.80
CA GLU A 609 7.24 48.35 -46.04
C GLU A 609 8.67 47.84 -45.85
N VAL A 610 8.86 46.57 -45.50
CA VAL A 610 10.07 45.87 -45.96
C VAL A 610 9.79 45.41 -47.39
N LYS A 611 10.02 46.30 -48.36
CA LYS A 611 10.07 45.90 -49.78
C LYS A 611 11.17 44.86 -49.92
N GLN A 612 10.76 43.61 -50.22
CA GLN A 612 11.65 42.59 -50.73
C GLN A 612 12.43 43.17 -51.91
N SER A 613 13.75 43.27 -51.76
CA SER A 613 14.69 43.57 -52.85
C SER A 613 15.21 42.28 -53.47
#